data_AF-A0A9P6RCP8-F1
#
_entry.id   AF-A0A9P6RCP8-F1
#
_cell.length_a   1.000
_cell.length_b   1.000
_cell.length_c   1.000
_cell.angle_alpha   90.00
_cell.angle_beta   90.00
_cell.angle_gamma   90.00
#
_symmetry.space_group_name_H-M   'P 1'
#
loop_
_entity.id
_entity.type
_entity.pdbx_description
1 polymer ?
#
loop_
_entity_poly.entity_id
_entity_poly.type
_entity_poly.pdbx_seq_one_letter_code
_entity_poly.pdbx_strand_id
1 'polypeptide(L)'
;MDSTLSDYLIAASTRTSTTNSFHTTASTLARPSRSRKDIVIQKRKSNLQKQEQKRIEFENSTPDYIIGKETDFTRTLLRPQSVFQAPLAAVKPTDAGVSTSEESSVSSSSSSSASKSPYSFSTSSSSPSIFSASSRAPLVVSTSNPSGYQHFLNDQEAELIFEKIPHVQVEELMLRSTLVNEKIQLPIEKQKAELIRRITALENGNAKQVMLENVKRARELFQRAEGDTGSPEVQAAIMTVRIQNLNSHVQNNKKDKHNYRRLRMLVHQRQTVLKYLKRLDAERYHECIDRLGLDLRAIEDEIVV
;
A
#
# COMPACT_ATOMS: atom_id res chain seq x y z
N MET A 1 -11.01 -21.16 39.62
CA MET A 1 -9.78 -20.36 39.53
C MET A 1 -10.21 -18.91 39.37
N ASP A 2 -10.46 -18.30 40.53
CA ASP A 2 -10.23 -16.91 40.93
C ASP A 2 -10.55 -15.78 39.95
N SER A 3 -11.59 -14.97 40.23
CA SER A 3 -11.61 -13.78 41.13
C SER A 3 -11.19 -12.52 40.35
N THR A 4 -11.86 -11.37 40.32
CA THR A 4 -13.01 -10.81 41.03
C THR A 4 -13.60 -9.69 40.16
N LEU A 5 -14.88 -9.75 39.81
CA LEU A 5 -15.70 -8.59 39.44
C LEU A 5 -17.15 -8.83 39.92
N SER A 6 -17.32 -8.73 41.22
CA SER A 6 -18.57 -8.45 41.93
C SER A 6 -18.12 -7.86 43.28
N ASP A 7 -18.64 -6.76 43.79
CA ASP A 7 -19.99 -6.71 44.32
C ASP A 7 -20.54 -5.27 44.31
N TYR A 8 -21.72 -5.14 43.74
CA TYR A 8 -22.66 -4.06 44.01
C TYR A 8 -23.73 -4.62 44.96
N LEU A 9 -24.03 -3.85 46.02
CA LEU A 9 -25.18 -3.93 46.94
C LEU A 9 -25.15 -5.00 48.06
N ILE A 10 -25.12 -4.55 49.31
CA ILE A 10 -26.31 -4.46 50.20
C ILE A 10 -25.87 -3.92 51.58
N ALA A 11 -26.70 -3.04 52.10
CA ALA A 11 -26.59 -2.39 53.39
C ALA A 11 -26.63 -3.36 54.58
N ALA A 12 -25.83 -3.09 55.61
CA ALA A 12 -26.13 -3.47 56.98
C ALA A 12 -25.80 -2.29 57.92
N SER A 13 -26.86 -1.76 58.50
CA SER A 13 -26.87 -0.73 59.53
C SER A 13 -26.35 -1.32 60.85
N THR A 14 -25.25 -0.79 61.38
CA THR A 14 -24.98 -0.83 62.82
C THR A 14 -24.87 0.60 63.32
N ARG A 15 -25.99 1.08 63.88
CA ARG A 15 -26.07 2.32 64.63
C ARG A 15 -25.17 2.22 65.86
N THR A 16 -24.01 2.87 65.85
CA THR A 16 -23.33 3.29 67.07
C THR A 16 -23.63 4.76 67.29
N SER A 17 -24.39 5.02 68.36
CA SER A 17 -24.73 6.33 68.86
C SER A 17 -23.47 7.03 69.39
N THR A 18 -22.76 7.75 68.52
CA THR A 18 -21.80 8.75 68.95
C THR A 18 -22.52 10.09 69.04
N THR A 19 -22.52 10.61 70.26
CA THR A 19 -23.06 11.90 70.67
C THR A 19 -22.79 13.00 69.64
N ASN A 20 -23.83 13.76 69.31
CA ASN A 20 -23.73 15.01 68.56
C ASN A 20 -22.85 15.99 69.35
N SER A 21 -21.54 15.92 69.13
CA SER A 21 -20.68 17.07 69.33
C SER A 21 -20.87 17.94 68.10
N PHE A 22 -21.68 18.99 68.24
CA PHE A 22 -21.73 20.08 67.28
C PHE A 22 -20.37 20.80 67.32
N HIS A 23 -19.37 20.24 66.66
CA HIS A 23 -18.28 21.05 66.14
C HIS A 23 -18.86 21.78 64.94
N THR A 24 -19.26 23.04 65.13
CA THR A 24 -19.23 24.01 64.04
C THR A 24 -17.77 24.29 63.68
N THR A 25 -17.08 23.28 63.14
CA THR A 25 -16.00 23.50 62.19
C THR A 25 -16.61 23.47 60.79
N ALA A 26 -17.68 24.27 60.60
CA ALA A 26 -17.81 24.96 59.35
C ALA A 26 -16.57 25.86 59.27
N SER A 27 -15.46 25.27 58.83
CA SER A 27 -14.45 26.01 58.12
C SER A 27 -15.17 26.58 56.91
N THR A 28 -15.82 27.72 57.13
CA THR A 28 -15.99 28.73 56.11
C THR A 28 -14.57 29.12 55.76
N LEU A 29 -13.89 28.28 54.97
CA LEU A 29 -12.83 28.71 54.09
C LEU A 29 -13.51 29.80 53.26
N ALA A 30 -13.43 31.03 53.76
CA ALA A 30 -13.91 32.21 53.09
C ALA A 30 -13.20 32.17 51.75
N ARG A 31 -13.92 31.72 50.71
CA ARG A 31 -13.40 31.63 49.37
C ARG A 31 -13.00 33.07 49.06
N PRO A 32 -11.70 33.40 48.97
CA PRO A 32 -11.29 34.79 48.86
C PRO A 32 -12.05 35.35 47.67
N SER A 33 -12.74 36.48 47.85
CA SER A 33 -13.51 37.10 46.77
C SER A 33 -12.51 37.38 45.66
N ARG A 34 -12.45 36.50 44.66
CA ARG A 34 -11.48 36.62 43.57
C ARG A 34 -11.67 37.99 42.96
N SER A 35 -10.57 38.74 42.83
CA SER A 35 -10.64 40.05 42.21
C SER A 35 -11.30 39.89 40.84
N ARG A 36 -12.15 40.85 40.44
CA ARG A 36 -12.76 40.83 39.09
C ARG A 36 -11.70 40.60 38.01
N LYS A 37 -10.47 41.08 38.22
CA LYS A 37 -9.30 40.85 37.36
C LYS A 37 -8.92 39.36 37.25
N ASP A 38 -8.87 38.62 38.36
CA ASP A 38 -8.50 37.19 38.37
C ASP A 38 -9.52 36.33 37.62
N ILE A 39 -10.81 36.67 37.75
CA ILE A 39 -11.89 36.00 37.03
C ILE A 39 -11.74 36.22 35.51
N VAL A 40 -11.41 37.43 35.09
CA VAL A 40 -11.15 37.77 33.67
C VAL A 40 -9.92 37.02 33.16
N ILE A 41 -8.84 36.97 33.94
CA ILE A 41 -7.61 36.25 33.58
C ILE A 41 -7.89 34.74 33.44
N GLN A 42 -8.64 34.14 34.37
CA GLN A 42 -9.03 32.73 34.30
C GLN A 42 -9.93 32.43 33.10
N LYS A 43 -10.91 33.29 32.81
CA LYS A 43 -11.75 33.18 31.60
C LYS A 43 -10.92 33.28 30.33
N ARG A 44 -9.98 34.23 30.27
CA ARG A 44 -9.05 34.38 29.15
C ARG A 44 -8.18 33.13 28.98
N LYS A 45 -7.63 32.59 30.07
CA LYS A 45 -6.85 31.34 30.05
C LYS A 45 -7.67 30.15 29.57
N SER A 46 -8.91 29.99 30.03
CA SER A 46 -9.81 28.94 29.56
C SER A 46 -10.17 29.10 28.08
N ASN A 47 -10.40 30.33 27.62
CA ASN A 47 -10.66 30.60 26.20
C ASN A 47 -9.44 30.28 25.32
N LEU A 48 -8.23 30.64 25.77
CA LEU A 48 -6.98 30.29 25.08
C LEU A 48 -6.79 28.78 25.01
N GLN A 49 -7.01 28.06 26.11
CA GLN A 49 -6.94 26.59 26.13
C GLN A 49 -7.95 25.95 25.16
N LYS A 50 -9.18 26.48 25.10
CA LYS A 50 -10.18 26.03 24.11
C LYS A 50 -9.75 26.31 22.68
N GLN A 51 -9.11 27.45 22.41
CA GLN A 51 -8.55 27.76 21.10
C GLN A 51 -7.40 26.83 20.73
N GLU A 52 -6.50 26.54 21.67
CA GLU A 52 -5.40 25.60 21.49
C GLU A 52 -5.92 24.19 21.21
N GLN A 53 -6.91 23.71 21.96
CA GLN A 53 -7.56 22.42 21.72
C GLN A 53 -8.15 22.35 20.32
N LYS A 54 -8.95 23.35 19.92
CA LYS A 54 -9.51 23.43 18.56
C LYS A 54 -8.43 23.46 17.49
N ARG A 55 -7.32 24.17 17.72
CA ARG A 55 -6.19 24.21 16.80
C ARG A 55 -5.54 22.84 16.66
N ILE A 56 -5.32 22.12 17.76
CA ILE A 56 -4.73 20.77 17.76
C ILE A 56 -5.68 19.77 17.09
N GLU A 57 -6.97 19.79 17.43
CA GLU A 57 -8.02 18.97 16.80
C GLU A 57 -8.04 19.19 15.29
N PHE A 58 -7.96 20.45 14.87
CA PHE A 58 -7.91 20.84 13.48
C PHE A 58 -6.62 20.39 12.78
N GLU A 59 -5.46 20.61 13.40
CA GLU A 59 -4.15 20.20 12.88
C GLU A 59 -4.09 18.68 12.69
N ASN A 60 -4.60 17.91 13.65
CA ASN A 60 -4.71 16.45 13.56
C ASN A 60 -5.67 15.98 12.45
N SER A 61 -6.71 16.75 12.16
CA SER A 61 -7.67 16.44 11.08
C SER A 61 -7.17 16.84 9.69
N THR A 62 -6.14 17.69 9.61
CA THR A 62 -5.66 18.26 8.36
C THR A 62 -4.70 17.27 7.69
N PRO A 63 -4.97 16.84 6.44
CA PRO A 63 -4.08 15.97 5.69
C PRO A 63 -2.91 16.72 5.08
N ASP A 64 -1.94 15.97 4.59
CA ASP A 64 -0.78 16.50 3.89
C ASP A 64 -1.17 17.24 2.61
N TYR A 65 -0.63 18.45 2.41
CA TYR A 65 -0.89 19.27 1.23
C TYR A 65 -0.31 18.68 -0.08
N ILE A 66 0.72 17.83 0.02
CA ILE A 66 1.42 17.26 -1.15
C ILE A 66 0.71 15.99 -1.63
N ILE A 67 0.46 15.05 -0.73
CA ILE A 67 -0.09 13.73 -1.07
C ILE A 67 -1.62 13.72 -0.92
N GLY A 68 -2.14 14.39 0.09
CA GLY A 68 -3.56 14.35 0.45
C GLY A 68 -3.91 13.16 1.35
N LYS A 69 -5.20 12.84 1.37
CA LYS A 69 -5.80 11.69 2.04
C LYS A 69 -5.80 10.48 1.11
N GLU A 70 -5.81 9.27 1.69
CA GLU A 70 -5.96 8.05 0.90
C GLU A 70 -7.39 7.90 0.38
N THR A 71 -7.54 7.95 -0.94
CA THR A 71 -8.80 7.70 -1.67
C THR A 71 -8.74 6.40 -2.44
N ASP A 72 -9.89 5.96 -2.95
CA ASP A 72 -10.00 4.75 -3.78
C ASP A 72 -9.08 4.82 -5.01
N PHE A 73 -9.00 5.99 -5.63
CA PHE A 73 -8.02 6.24 -6.69
C PHE A 73 -6.59 5.94 -6.22
N THR A 74 -6.15 6.52 -5.09
CA THR A 74 -4.77 6.31 -4.62
C THR A 74 -4.48 4.87 -4.18
N ARG A 75 -5.49 4.13 -3.73
CA ARG A 75 -5.37 2.70 -3.38
C ARG A 75 -5.16 1.81 -4.60
N THR A 76 -5.70 2.20 -5.77
CA THR A 76 -5.52 1.46 -7.02
C THR A 76 -4.14 1.64 -7.66
N LEU A 77 -3.37 2.65 -7.25
CA LEU A 77 -2.06 2.94 -7.81
C LEU A 77 -1.01 1.94 -7.32
N LEU A 78 -0.22 1.44 -8.26
CA LEU A 78 0.84 0.48 -7.99
C LEU A 78 2.06 1.14 -7.38
N ARG A 79 2.52 0.58 -6.26
CA ARG A 79 3.78 0.96 -5.64
C ARG A 79 4.87 0.01 -6.15
N PRO A 80 5.99 0.51 -6.70
CA PRO A 80 7.05 -0.35 -7.23
C PRO A 80 7.56 -1.40 -6.23
N GLN A 81 7.65 -1.04 -4.94
CA GLN A 81 8.11 -1.96 -3.89
C GLN A 81 7.16 -3.15 -3.70
N SER A 82 5.84 -2.96 -3.78
CA SER A 82 4.87 -4.06 -3.64
C SER A 82 4.78 -4.90 -4.91
N VAL A 83 5.04 -4.32 -6.09
CA VAL A 83 5.02 -5.02 -7.38
C VAL A 83 6.25 -5.89 -7.59
N PHE A 84 7.43 -5.45 -7.13
CA PHE A 84 8.69 -6.18 -7.36
C PHE A 84 9.02 -7.20 -6.28
N GLN A 85 8.38 -7.08 -5.11
CA GLN A 85 8.55 -8.03 -4.02
C GLN A 85 7.63 -9.23 -4.26
N ALA A 86 7.92 -10.02 -5.28
CA ALA A 86 7.34 -11.36 -5.38
C ALA A 86 7.63 -12.07 -4.06
N PRO A 87 6.65 -12.76 -3.42
CA PRO A 87 6.99 -13.67 -2.35
C PRO A 87 7.99 -14.65 -2.96
N LEU A 88 9.20 -14.69 -2.41
CA LEU A 88 10.15 -15.77 -2.65
C LEU A 88 9.50 -17.03 -2.08
N ALA A 89 8.47 -17.54 -2.75
CA ALA A 89 8.00 -18.89 -2.54
C ALA A 89 9.19 -19.74 -2.92
N ALA A 90 9.92 -20.20 -1.90
CA ALA A 90 10.90 -21.23 -2.04
C ALA A 90 10.16 -22.43 -2.64
N VAL A 91 10.20 -22.54 -3.96
CA VAL A 91 9.77 -23.72 -4.69
C VAL A 91 10.73 -24.81 -4.25
N LYS A 92 10.37 -25.50 -3.17
CA LYS A 92 10.96 -26.80 -2.89
C LYS A 92 10.58 -27.67 -4.09
N PRO A 93 11.55 -28.30 -4.78
CA PRO A 93 11.23 -29.23 -5.83
C PRO A 93 10.30 -30.28 -5.24
N THR A 94 9.08 -30.37 -5.76
CA THR A 94 8.13 -31.40 -5.36
C THR A 94 8.63 -32.72 -5.93
N ASP A 95 9.12 -33.61 -5.06
CA ASP A 95 9.37 -35.01 -5.42
C ASP A 95 8.04 -35.63 -5.82
N ALA A 96 7.98 -36.10 -7.06
CA ALA A 96 6.87 -36.88 -7.55
C ALA A 96 6.89 -38.26 -6.87
N GLY A 97 5.96 -38.47 -5.95
CA GLY A 97 5.56 -39.79 -5.45
C GLY A 97 6.06 -40.12 -4.05
N VAL A 98 5.14 -40.06 -3.08
CA VAL A 98 4.73 -41.18 -2.22
C VAL A 98 3.66 -40.64 -1.27
N SER A 99 2.50 -41.28 -1.32
CA SER A 99 1.40 -41.13 -0.39
C SER A 99 1.77 -41.77 0.95
N THR A 100 1.78 -41.00 2.04
CA THR A 100 1.45 -41.47 3.38
C THR A 100 0.88 -40.32 4.20
N SER A 101 -0.38 -40.50 4.59
CA SER A 101 -1.06 -39.87 5.72
C SER A 101 -0.23 -39.92 7.00
N GLU A 102 -0.21 -38.82 7.76
CA GLU A 102 -0.65 -38.78 9.18
C GLU A 102 -0.42 -37.40 9.80
N GLU A 103 -1.32 -37.04 10.71
CA GLU A 103 -1.36 -35.79 11.47
C GLU A 103 -0.41 -35.79 12.69
N SER A 104 -0.14 -34.57 13.15
CA SER A 104 -0.06 -34.15 14.56
C SER A 104 1.30 -33.93 15.26
N SER A 105 1.33 -32.78 15.94
CA SER A 105 1.99 -32.47 17.22
C SER A 105 3.43 -31.89 17.26
N VAL A 106 3.47 -30.57 17.51
CA VAL A 106 4.00 -29.90 18.72
C VAL A 106 5.36 -30.32 19.31
N SER A 107 6.23 -29.31 19.44
CA SER A 107 7.17 -28.96 20.54
C SER A 107 8.67 -29.25 20.46
N SER A 108 9.36 -28.19 20.89
CA SER A 108 10.54 -28.14 21.76
C SER A 108 11.95 -28.11 21.15
N SER A 109 12.53 -26.93 21.37
CA SER A 109 13.93 -26.63 21.68
C SER A 109 14.79 -27.77 22.23
N SER A 110 16.01 -27.87 21.70
CA SER A 110 17.18 -28.19 22.51
C SER A 110 18.44 -27.53 21.94
N SER A 111 19.05 -26.71 22.78
CA SER A 111 20.42 -26.24 22.71
C SER A 111 21.42 -27.40 22.84
N SER A 112 22.45 -27.42 21.99
CA SER A 112 23.72 -28.05 22.33
C SER A 112 24.88 -27.32 21.66
N SER A 113 25.72 -26.75 22.51
CA SER A 113 27.04 -26.19 22.27
C SER A 113 28.01 -27.21 21.68
N ALA A 114 28.72 -26.85 20.61
CA ALA A 114 30.03 -27.43 20.32
C ALA A 114 30.94 -26.41 19.61
N SER A 115 32.15 -26.33 20.14
CA SER A 115 33.31 -25.50 19.84
C SER A 115 33.64 -25.22 18.36
N LYS A 116 34.04 -23.97 18.10
CA LYS A 116 34.75 -23.52 16.90
C LYS A 116 36.12 -24.21 16.79
N SER A 117 36.44 -24.74 15.62
CA SER A 117 37.80 -24.71 15.07
C SER A 117 37.75 -24.11 13.66
N PRO A 118 38.65 -23.17 13.31
CA PRO A 118 38.78 -22.66 11.95
C PRO A 118 39.74 -23.60 11.19
N TYR A 119 39.50 -23.79 9.90
CA TYR A 119 40.30 -24.60 8.96
C TYR A 119 40.04 -26.11 8.98
N SER A 120 39.06 -26.54 8.17
CA SER A 120 39.15 -27.79 7.42
C SER A 120 38.65 -27.56 5.98
N PHE A 121 39.55 -27.79 5.02
CA PHE A 121 39.31 -27.66 3.59
C PHE A 121 38.88 -29.03 3.06
N SER A 122 37.62 -29.17 2.66
CA SER A 122 37.11 -30.37 2.00
C SER A 122 37.12 -30.15 0.48
N THR A 123 38.11 -30.73 -0.20
CA THR A 123 38.11 -30.90 -1.65
C THR A 123 37.16 -32.02 -2.04
N SER A 124 35.90 -31.70 -2.28
CA SER A 124 35.02 -32.56 -3.09
C SER A 124 34.93 -31.95 -4.49
N SER A 125 35.90 -32.28 -5.33
CA SER A 125 35.85 -32.05 -6.77
C SER A 125 34.87 -33.05 -7.40
N SER A 126 33.60 -32.67 -7.47
CA SER A 126 32.65 -33.24 -8.41
C SER A 126 32.13 -32.10 -9.26
N SER A 127 32.82 -31.85 -10.37
CA SER A 127 32.32 -30.94 -11.40
C SER A 127 31.03 -31.54 -11.97
N PRO A 128 29.88 -30.84 -11.95
CA PRO A 128 28.69 -31.35 -12.59
C PRO A 128 28.92 -31.36 -14.11
N SER A 129 28.68 -32.52 -14.73
CA SER A 129 28.80 -32.72 -16.17
C SER A 129 27.93 -31.74 -16.95
N ILE A 130 28.50 -31.05 -17.94
CA ILE A 130 27.82 -30.08 -18.83
C ILE A 130 26.73 -30.74 -19.71
N PHE A 131 26.62 -32.07 -19.72
CA PHE A 131 25.70 -32.84 -20.58
C PHE A 131 24.73 -33.76 -19.84
N SER A 132 24.48 -33.56 -18.54
CA SER A 132 23.31 -34.19 -17.93
C SER A 132 22.09 -33.36 -18.29
N ALA A 133 21.26 -33.90 -19.20
CA ALA A 133 19.95 -33.35 -19.52
C ALA A 133 19.13 -33.26 -18.23
N SER A 134 19.24 -32.11 -17.56
CA SER A 134 18.41 -31.77 -16.43
C SER A 134 16.98 -31.79 -16.94
N SER A 135 16.23 -32.81 -16.55
CA SER A 135 14.78 -32.77 -16.44
C SER A 135 14.45 -31.62 -15.49
N ARG A 136 14.53 -30.39 -16.01
CA ARG A 136 14.19 -29.18 -15.30
C ARG A 136 12.72 -29.33 -14.97
N ALA A 137 12.42 -29.63 -13.71
CA ALA A 137 11.06 -29.75 -13.23
C ALA A 137 10.24 -28.55 -13.72
N PRO A 138 9.00 -28.77 -14.19
CA PRO A 138 8.16 -27.68 -14.67
C PRO A 138 8.03 -26.67 -13.54
N LEU A 139 8.45 -25.43 -13.80
CA LEU A 139 8.37 -24.34 -12.83
C LEU A 139 6.90 -24.16 -12.44
N VAL A 140 6.56 -24.52 -11.21
CA VAL A 140 5.22 -24.33 -10.65
C VAL A 140 4.86 -22.85 -10.76
N VAL A 141 3.82 -22.58 -11.55
CA VAL A 141 3.34 -21.26 -11.92
C VAL A 141 2.44 -20.73 -10.80
N SER A 142 2.83 -19.66 -10.13
CA SER A 142 1.90 -18.86 -9.32
C SER A 142 0.98 -18.09 -10.27
N THR A 143 -0.25 -18.58 -10.45
CA THR A 143 -1.28 -18.03 -11.35
C THR A 143 -2.05 -16.84 -10.79
N SER A 144 -1.65 -16.29 -9.65
CA SER A 144 -2.23 -15.05 -9.13
C SER A 144 -1.70 -13.88 -9.95
N ASN A 145 -2.40 -13.48 -11.03
CA ASN A 145 -2.07 -12.33 -11.87
C ASN A 145 -1.72 -11.10 -10.99
N PRO A 146 -0.44 -10.75 -10.84
CA PRO A 146 -0.03 -9.63 -10.02
C PRO A 146 -0.05 -8.40 -10.92
N SER A 147 -1.26 -7.87 -11.13
CA SER A 147 -1.54 -6.52 -11.62
C SER A 147 -0.71 -6.05 -12.85
N GLY A 148 -1.18 -6.39 -14.05
CA GLY A 148 -0.85 -5.71 -15.31
C GLY A 148 0.34 -6.26 -16.09
N TYR A 149 0.37 -5.90 -17.37
CA TYR A 149 1.42 -6.27 -18.32
C TYR A 149 2.21 -5.02 -18.76
N GLN A 150 3.45 -5.23 -19.15
CA GLN A 150 4.29 -4.19 -19.77
C GLN A 150 3.81 -3.87 -21.19
N HIS A 151 4.34 -2.77 -21.73
CA HIS A 151 4.14 -2.38 -23.14
C HIS A 151 2.68 -2.13 -23.54
N PHE A 152 1.83 -1.74 -22.58
CA PHE A 152 0.41 -1.42 -22.80
C PHE A 152 -0.44 -2.60 -23.29
N LEU A 153 0.00 -3.83 -23.04
CA LEU A 153 -0.79 -5.02 -23.35
C LEU A 153 -2.09 -5.00 -22.54
N ASN A 154 -3.23 -5.03 -23.23
CA ASN A 154 -4.54 -5.06 -22.57
C ASN A 154 -4.87 -6.48 -22.08
N ASP A 155 -5.77 -6.59 -21.10
CA ASP A 155 -6.15 -7.91 -20.56
C ASP A 155 -6.80 -8.81 -21.63
N GLN A 156 -7.57 -8.22 -22.56
CA GLN A 156 -8.15 -8.95 -23.70
C GLN A 156 -7.09 -9.46 -24.68
N GLU A 157 -6.07 -8.64 -24.95
CA GLU A 157 -4.94 -9.01 -25.80
C GLU A 157 -4.10 -10.08 -25.13
N ALA A 158 -3.88 -9.97 -23.82
CA ALA A 158 -3.18 -10.96 -23.03
C ALA A 158 -3.91 -12.30 -23.01
N GLU A 159 -5.24 -12.31 -22.84
CA GLU A 159 -6.05 -13.53 -22.95
C GLU A 159 -5.93 -14.15 -24.35
N LEU A 160 -6.02 -13.32 -25.39
CA LEU A 160 -5.85 -13.78 -26.77
C LEU A 160 -4.47 -14.40 -26.98
N ILE A 161 -3.40 -13.73 -26.54
CA ILE A 161 -2.02 -14.14 -26.78
C ILE A 161 -1.61 -15.35 -25.94
N PHE A 162 -1.97 -15.38 -24.66
CA PHE A 162 -1.47 -16.40 -23.74
C PHE A 162 -2.40 -17.61 -23.63
N GLU A 163 -3.71 -17.41 -23.74
CA GLU A 163 -4.67 -18.51 -23.67
C GLU A 163 -5.02 -19.02 -25.07
N LYS A 164 -5.41 -18.15 -26.02
CA LYS A 164 -5.99 -18.60 -27.31
C LYS A 164 -4.93 -18.98 -28.36
N ILE A 165 -3.86 -18.19 -28.54
CA ILE A 165 -2.85 -18.43 -29.59
C ILE A 165 -2.19 -19.82 -29.48
N PRO A 166 -1.80 -20.35 -28.31
CA PRO A 166 -1.19 -21.69 -28.23
C PRO A 166 -2.07 -22.79 -28.81
N HIS A 167 -3.38 -22.69 -28.65
CA HIS A 167 -4.33 -23.65 -29.21
C HIS A 167 -4.41 -23.52 -30.73
N VAL A 168 -4.55 -22.29 -31.24
CA VAL A 168 -4.61 -22.01 -32.69
C VAL A 168 -3.32 -22.47 -33.39
N GLN A 169 -2.17 -22.27 -32.76
CA GLN A 169 -0.87 -22.67 -33.32
C GLN A 169 -0.76 -24.19 -33.48
N VAL A 170 -1.24 -24.96 -32.50
CA VAL A 170 -1.24 -26.42 -32.56
C VAL A 170 -2.22 -26.92 -33.63
N GLU A 171 -3.40 -26.31 -33.73
CA GLU A 171 -4.39 -26.62 -34.76
C GLU A 171 -3.82 -26.37 -36.16
N GLU A 172 -3.15 -25.24 -36.39
CA GLU A 172 -2.47 -24.93 -37.65
C GLU A 172 -1.37 -25.96 -37.99
N LEU A 173 -0.57 -26.38 -37.00
CA LEU A 173 0.49 -27.39 -37.19
C LEU A 173 -0.09 -28.77 -37.57
N MET A 174 -1.25 -29.13 -37.02
CA MET A 174 -1.94 -30.37 -37.37
C MET A 174 -2.50 -30.35 -38.78
N LEU A 175 -3.04 -29.20 -39.22
CA LEU A 175 -3.53 -29.05 -40.60
C LEU A 175 -2.38 -29.17 -41.61
N ARG A 176 -1.19 -28.66 -41.26
CA ARG A 176 0.00 -28.75 -42.13
C ARG A 176 0.66 -30.12 -42.14
N SER A 177 0.57 -30.89 -41.07
CA SER A 177 1.29 -32.15 -40.94
C SER A 177 0.52 -33.20 -40.13
N THR A 178 0.40 -34.40 -40.69
CA THR A 178 -0.32 -35.52 -40.06
C THR A 178 0.46 -36.22 -38.93
N LEU A 179 1.74 -35.89 -38.76
CA LEU A 179 2.63 -36.53 -37.77
C LEU A 179 2.62 -35.83 -36.41
N VAL A 180 1.89 -34.73 -36.26
CA VAL A 180 1.88 -33.92 -35.04
C VAL A 180 0.84 -34.45 -34.04
N ASN A 181 1.29 -34.72 -32.82
CA ASN A 181 0.43 -35.13 -31.71
C ASN A 181 0.09 -33.95 -30.80
N GLU A 182 -1.21 -33.69 -30.60
CA GLU A 182 -1.74 -32.58 -29.77
C GLU A 182 -1.16 -32.59 -28.36
N LYS A 183 -1.19 -33.78 -27.75
CA LYS A 183 -0.83 -33.97 -26.35
C LYS A 183 0.63 -33.63 -26.08
N ILE A 184 1.47 -33.66 -27.12
CA ILE A 184 2.89 -33.34 -27.04
C ILE A 184 3.14 -31.86 -27.35
N GLN A 185 2.52 -31.32 -28.40
CA GLN A 185 2.80 -29.94 -28.84
C GLN A 185 2.12 -28.86 -27.99
N LEU A 186 0.90 -29.11 -27.53
CA LEU A 186 0.13 -28.16 -26.72
C LEU A 186 0.84 -27.73 -25.43
N PRO A 187 1.42 -28.63 -24.60
CA PRO A 187 2.20 -28.18 -23.44
C PRO A 187 3.46 -27.40 -23.82
N ILE A 188 4.08 -27.69 -24.97
CA ILE A 188 5.26 -26.95 -25.45
C ILE A 188 4.87 -25.52 -25.82
N GLU A 189 3.79 -25.33 -26.59
CA GLU A 189 3.30 -24.00 -26.96
C GLU A 189 2.81 -23.22 -25.73
N LYS A 190 2.14 -23.88 -24.78
CA LYS A 190 1.75 -23.26 -23.50
C LYS A 190 2.95 -22.83 -22.68
N GLN A 191 4.02 -23.63 -22.63
CA GLN A 191 5.27 -23.25 -21.96
C GLN A 191 5.90 -22.02 -22.63
N LYS A 192 5.92 -21.95 -23.97
CA LYS A 192 6.41 -20.76 -24.69
C LYS A 192 5.59 -19.51 -24.35
N ALA A 193 4.26 -19.62 -24.38
CA ALA A 193 3.36 -18.52 -24.03
C ALA A 193 3.58 -18.05 -22.59
N GLU A 194 3.76 -18.97 -21.64
CA GLU A 194 4.04 -18.67 -20.24
C GLU A 194 5.40 -17.96 -20.05
N LEU A 195 6.44 -18.35 -20.80
CA LEU A 195 7.71 -17.63 -20.79
C LEU A 195 7.54 -16.18 -21.26
N ILE A 196 6.79 -15.97 -22.33
CA ILE A 196 6.49 -14.62 -22.84
C ILE A 196 5.67 -13.84 -21.80
N ARG A 197 4.66 -14.47 -21.20
CA ARG A 197 3.83 -13.88 -20.12
C ARG A 197 4.71 -13.33 -19.01
N ARG A 198 5.70 -14.11 -18.53
CA ARG A 198 6.65 -13.69 -17.49
C ARG A 198 7.53 -12.52 -17.94
N ILE A 199 8.05 -12.55 -19.16
CA ILE A 199 8.86 -11.45 -19.71
C ILE A 199 8.01 -10.17 -19.75
N THR A 200 6.75 -10.29 -20.14
CA THR A 200 5.81 -9.16 -20.23
C THR A 200 5.18 -8.78 -18.90
N ALA A 201 5.34 -9.56 -17.83
CA ALA A 201 4.72 -9.28 -16.53
C ALA A 201 5.26 -7.97 -15.96
N LEU A 202 4.39 -7.13 -15.39
CA LEU A 202 4.81 -5.84 -14.83
C LEU A 202 5.75 -5.98 -13.63
N GLU A 203 5.68 -7.09 -12.90
CA GLU A 203 6.63 -7.46 -11.83
C GLU A 203 8.08 -7.50 -12.31
N ASN A 204 8.30 -7.92 -13.56
CA ASN A 204 9.64 -7.95 -14.15
C ASN A 204 9.99 -6.64 -14.87
N GLY A 205 9.16 -5.60 -14.69
CA GLY A 205 9.30 -4.31 -15.33
C GLY A 205 10.21 -3.34 -14.59
N ASN A 206 10.52 -2.23 -15.24
CA ASN A 206 11.18 -1.11 -14.61
C ASN A 206 10.15 -0.24 -13.85
N ALA A 207 10.59 0.53 -12.84
CA ALA A 207 9.78 1.55 -12.17
C ALA A 207 9.11 2.53 -13.16
N LYS A 208 9.75 2.80 -14.30
CA LYS A 208 9.15 3.56 -15.40
C LYS A 208 7.87 2.90 -15.94
N GLN A 209 7.87 1.58 -16.12
CA GLN A 209 6.70 0.85 -16.65
C GLN A 209 5.55 0.86 -15.64
N VAL A 210 5.84 0.63 -14.35
CA VAL A 210 4.84 0.76 -13.27
C VAL A 210 4.24 2.17 -13.26
N MET A 211 5.06 3.21 -13.45
CA MET A 211 4.57 4.58 -13.57
C MET A 211 3.68 4.77 -14.81
N LEU A 212 4.06 4.23 -15.97
CA LEU A 212 3.24 4.33 -17.20
C LEU A 212 1.87 3.67 -17.01
N GLU A 213 1.85 2.51 -16.37
CA GLU A 213 0.61 1.81 -16.04
C GLU A 213 -0.27 2.62 -15.07
N ASN A 214 0.32 3.20 -14.02
CA ASN A 214 -0.41 4.10 -13.13
C ASN A 214 -0.94 5.35 -13.84
N VAL A 215 -0.19 5.89 -14.81
CA VAL A 215 -0.64 7.01 -15.65
C VAL A 215 -1.82 6.59 -16.54
N LYS A 216 -1.79 5.37 -17.10
CA LYS A 216 -2.91 4.79 -17.88
C LYS A 216 -4.16 4.71 -17.01
N ARG A 217 -4.06 4.11 -15.82
CA ARG A 217 -5.18 4.00 -14.85
C ARG A 217 -5.73 5.35 -14.44
N ALA A 218 -4.84 6.31 -14.16
CA ALA A 218 -5.25 7.67 -13.80
C ALA A 218 -5.99 8.37 -14.95
N ARG A 219 -5.59 8.13 -16.20
CA ARG A 219 -6.30 8.65 -17.36
C ARG A 219 -7.68 8.01 -17.51
N GLU A 220 -7.78 6.68 -17.43
CA GLU A 220 -9.05 5.96 -17.56
C GLU A 220 -10.08 6.35 -16.49
N LEU A 221 -9.64 6.66 -15.27
CA LEU A 221 -10.54 7.07 -14.17
C LEU A 221 -11.02 8.52 -14.24
N PHE A 222 -10.26 9.41 -14.91
CA PHE A 222 -10.53 10.85 -14.93
C PHE A 222 -10.86 11.39 -16.34
N GLN A 223 -10.76 10.58 -17.39
CA GLN A 223 -11.13 10.98 -18.74
C GLN A 223 -12.63 11.29 -18.84
N ARG A 224 -12.97 12.34 -19.59
CA ARG A 224 -14.38 12.71 -19.82
C ARG A 224 -14.98 11.97 -21.01
N ALA A 225 -14.12 11.67 -21.98
CA ALA A 225 -14.44 10.91 -23.17
C ALA A 225 -13.28 9.96 -23.47
N GLU A 226 -13.56 8.91 -24.24
CA GLU A 226 -12.51 8.01 -24.72
C GLU A 226 -11.45 8.81 -25.50
N GLY A 227 -10.18 8.63 -25.14
CA GLY A 227 -9.10 9.37 -25.81
C GLY A 227 -8.71 10.68 -25.12
N ASP A 228 -9.42 11.13 -24.10
CA ASP A 228 -9.09 12.38 -23.41
C ASP A 228 -7.73 12.29 -22.70
N THR A 229 -6.87 13.25 -23.00
CA THR A 229 -5.52 13.41 -22.43
C THR A 229 -5.26 14.84 -21.96
N GLY A 230 -6.15 15.77 -22.32
CA GLY A 230 -5.94 17.21 -22.20
C GLY A 230 -6.78 17.85 -21.10
N SER A 231 -7.83 17.19 -20.62
CA SER A 231 -8.66 17.75 -19.56
C SER A 231 -7.86 18.07 -18.28
N PRO A 232 -8.17 19.18 -17.59
CA PRO A 232 -7.45 19.59 -16.38
C PRO A 232 -7.52 18.53 -15.26
N GLU A 233 -8.61 17.76 -15.17
CA GLU A 233 -8.74 16.64 -14.23
C GLU A 233 -7.73 15.53 -14.53
N VAL A 234 -7.65 15.11 -15.80
CA VAL A 234 -6.69 14.10 -16.27
C VAL A 234 -5.26 14.56 -16.03
N GLN A 235 -4.95 15.82 -16.37
CA GLN A 235 -3.63 16.39 -16.10
C GLN A 235 -3.31 16.38 -14.60
N ALA A 236 -4.23 16.81 -13.73
CA ALA A 236 -4.05 16.81 -12.29
C ALA A 236 -3.85 15.39 -11.72
N ALA A 237 -4.57 14.40 -12.25
CA ALA A 237 -4.42 12.99 -11.88
C ALA A 237 -3.05 12.43 -12.27
N ILE A 238 -2.59 12.69 -13.51
CA ILE A 238 -1.25 12.29 -13.97
C ILE A 238 -0.15 12.92 -13.10
N MET A 239 -0.31 14.20 -12.75
CA MET A 239 0.62 14.89 -11.88
C MET A 239 0.63 14.30 -10.47
N THR A 240 -0.53 13.88 -9.96
CA THR A 240 -0.64 13.21 -8.66
C THR A 240 0.12 11.90 -8.62
N VAL A 241 0.01 11.07 -9.68
CA VAL A 241 0.81 9.83 -9.82
C VAL A 241 2.32 10.14 -9.78
N ARG A 242 2.76 11.17 -10.53
CA ARG A 242 4.17 11.58 -10.56
C ARG A 242 4.65 12.11 -9.21
N ILE A 243 3.82 12.90 -8.52
CA ILE A 243 4.11 13.45 -7.18
C ILE A 243 4.29 12.31 -6.18
N GLN A 244 3.40 11.31 -6.16
CA GLN A 244 3.51 10.17 -5.24
C GLN A 244 4.80 9.35 -5.48
N ASN A 245 5.13 9.07 -6.74
CA ASN A 245 6.36 8.36 -7.08
C ASN A 245 7.62 9.15 -6.69
N LEU A 246 7.65 10.43 -7.03
CA LEU A 246 8.80 11.30 -6.75
C LEU A 246 8.95 11.59 -5.24
N ASN A 247 7.84 11.74 -4.52
CA ASN A 247 7.86 11.89 -3.07
C ASN A 247 8.48 10.64 -2.42
N SER A 248 8.06 9.44 -2.81
CA SER A 248 8.65 8.19 -2.31
C SER A 248 10.17 8.13 -2.56
N HIS A 249 10.62 8.58 -3.74
CA HIS A 249 12.05 8.65 -4.05
C HIS A 249 12.80 9.69 -3.18
N VAL A 250 12.23 10.88 -2.99
CA VAL A 250 12.83 11.98 -2.21
C VAL A 250 12.88 11.66 -0.71
N GLN A 251 11.87 10.97 -0.17
CA GLN A 251 11.88 10.52 1.23
C GLN A 251 13.04 9.56 1.50
N ASN A 252 13.31 8.65 0.56
CA ASN A 252 14.45 7.74 0.62
C ASN A 252 15.78 8.45 0.36
N ASN A 253 15.78 9.50 -0.48
CA ASN A 253 16.98 10.21 -0.93
C ASN A 253 17.00 11.69 -0.52
N LYS A 254 17.10 11.95 0.78
CA LYS A 254 17.03 13.31 1.37
C LYS A 254 18.08 14.32 0.86
N LYS A 255 19.20 13.82 0.32
CA LYS A 255 20.31 14.64 -0.22
C LYS A 255 20.06 15.11 -1.66
N ASP A 256 19.11 14.54 -2.38
CA ASP A 256 18.83 14.91 -3.76
C ASP A 256 17.97 16.18 -3.84
N LYS A 257 18.64 17.33 -3.96
CA LYS A 257 17.98 18.63 -4.04
C LYS A 257 17.34 18.90 -5.41
N HIS A 258 17.82 18.25 -6.47
CA HIS A 258 17.26 18.42 -7.81
C HIS A 258 15.88 17.78 -7.90
N ASN A 259 15.74 16.56 -7.38
CA ASN A 259 14.45 15.87 -7.36
C ASN A 259 13.48 16.51 -6.35
N TYR A 260 13.95 17.05 -5.23
CA TYR A 260 13.11 17.87 -4.33
C TYR A 260 12.54 19.10 -5.03
N ARG A 261 13.39 19.84 -5.78
CA ARG A 261 12.93 20.98 -6.59
C ARG A 261 11.89 20.55 -7.63
N ARG A 262 12.12 19.43 -8.32
CA ARG A 262 11.16 18.89 -9.29
C ARG A 262 9.82 18.54 -8.64
N LEU A 263 9.83 17.96 -7.44
CA LEU A 263 8.63 17.67 -6.67
C LEU A 263 7.85 18.95 -6.38
N ARG A 264 8.53 19.98 -5.84
CA ARG A 264 7.91 21.28 -5.58
C ARG A 264 7.28 21.88 -6.84
N MET A 265 8.00 21.86 -7.98
CA MET A 265 7.47 22.37 -9.24
C MET A 265 6.21 21.63 -9.71
N LEU A 266 6.18 20.29 -9.60
CA LEU A 266 5.02 19.48 -9.96
C LEU A 266 3.81 19.80 -9.07
N VAL A 267 4.01 19.99 -7.76
CA VAL A 267 2.94 20.35 -6.83
C VAL A 267 2.33 21.72 -7.21
N HIS A 268 3.15 22.73 -7.50
CA HIS A 268 2.65 24.05 -7.92
C HIS A 268 1.97 24.02 -9.30
N GLN A 269 2.50 23.25 -10.24
CA GLN A 269 1.85 23.12 -11.55
C GLN A 269 0.48 22.43 -11.40
N ARG A 270 0.34 21.41 -10.52
CA ARG A 270 -0.95 20.77 -10.22
C ARG A 270 -1.92 21.75 -9.59
N GLN A 271 -1.45 22.54 -8.61
CA GLN A 271 -2.22 23.62 -7.99
C GLN A 271 -2.73 24.62 -9.05
N THR A 272 -1.89 24.98 -10.02
CA THR A 272 -2.26 25.93 -11.08
C THR A 272 -3.36 25.38 -11.99
N VAL A 273 -3.26 24.10 -12.37
CA VAL A 273 -4.29 23.40 -13.17
C VAL A 273 -5.61 23.32 -12.41
N LEU A 274 -5.59 22.97 -11.12
CA LEU A 274 -6.80 22.92 -10.29
C LEU A 274 -7.41 24.32 -10.05
N LYS A 275 -6.60 25.36 -9.87
CA LYS A 275 -7.07 26.76 -9.84
C LYS A 275 -7.72 27.19 -11.16
N TYR A 276 -7.26 26.66 -12.28
CA TYR A 276 -7.90 26.89 -13.58
C TYR A 276 -9.24 26.17 -13.66
N LEU A 277 -9.29 24.89 -13.28
CA LEU A 277 -10.54 24.11 -13.25
C LEU A 277 -11.60 24.78 -12.36
N LYS A 278 -11.23 25.23 -11.16
CA LYS A 278 -12.13 25.95 -10.25
C LYS A 278 -12.79 27.18 -10.88
N ARG A 279 -12.02 27.94 -11.69
CA ARG A 279 -12.52 29.13 -12.38
C ARG A 279 -13.44 28.79 -13.56
N LEU A 280 -13.22 27.63 -14.17
CA LEU A 280 -14.00 27.15 -15.31
C LEU A 280 -15.32 26.52 -14.86
N ASP A 281 -15.26 25.62 -13.88
CA ASP A 281 -16.39 24.85 -13.38
C ASP A 281 -16.14 24.40 -11.93
N ALA A 282 -16.97 24.92 -11.01
CA ALA A 282 -16.83 24.66 -9.59
C ALA A 282 -17.26 23.23 -9.21
N GLU A 283 -18.28 22.67 -9.86
CA GLU A 283 -18.80 21.34 -9.54
C GLU A 283 -17.77 20.26 -9.90
N ARG A 284 -17.23 20.34 -11.13
CA ARG A 284 -16.13 19.47 -11.58
C ARG A 284 -14.89 19.58 -10.72
N TYR A 285 -14.58 20.79 -10.24
CA TYR A 285 -13.46 21.01 -9.34
C TYR A 285 -13.63 20.27 -8.03
N HIS A 286 -14.82 20.34 -7.41
CA HIS A 286 -15.11 19.64 -6.16
C HIS A 286 -15.01 18.12 -6.33
N GLU A 287 -15.64 17.56 -7.38
CA GLU A 287 -15.54 16.13 -7.67
C GLU A 287 -14.10 15.66 -7.92
N CYS A 288 -13.33 16.45 -8.67
CA CYS A 288 -11.93 16.13 -8.97
C CYS A 288 -11.07 16.09 -7.70
N ILE A 289 -11.25 17.06 -6.81
CA ILE A 289 -10.52 17.16 -5.54
C ILE A 289 -10.85 15.98 -4.63
N ASP A 290 -12.13 15.64 -4.49
CA ASP A 290 -12.58 14.55 -3.64
C ASP A 290 -12.01 13.21 -4.13
N ARG A 291 -12.00 12.98 -5.45
CA ARG A 291 -11.39 11.78 -6.06
C ARG A 291 -9.88 11.74 -5.86
N LEU A 292 -9.19 12.87 -6.01
CA LEU A 292 -7.74 12.97 -5.82
C LEU A 292 -7.33 12.90 -4.34
N GLY A 293 -8.25 13.13 -3.41
CA GLY A 293 -7.98 13.14 -1.97
C GLY A 293 -7.31 14.42 -1.49
N LEU A 294 -7.42 15.51 -2.24
CA LEU A 294 -6.80 16.78 -1.87
C LEU A 294 -7.73 17.59 -0.99
N ASP A 295 -7.16 18.42 -0.11
CA ASP A 295 -7.94 19.39 0.65
C ASP A 295 -7.99 20.72 -0.09
N LEU A 296 -9.10 21.46 0.04
CA LEU A 296 -9.31 22.75 -0.63
C LEU A 296 -8.17 23.76 -0.36
N ARG A 297 -7.62 23.75 0.85
CA ARG A 297 -6.48 24.60 1.25
C ARG A 297 -5.21 24.33 0.47
N ALA A 298 -4.98 23.06 0.10
CA ALA A 298 -3.83 22.71 -0.74
C ALA A 298 -3.89 23.42 -2.11
N ILE A 299 -5.07 23.84 -2.56
CA ILE A 299 -5.23 24.63 -3.77
C ILE A 299 -5.22 26.12 -3.46
N GLU A 300 -5.96 26.58 -2.45
CA GLU A 300 -6.19 28.02 -2.21
C GLU A 300 -4.98 28.72 -1.59
N ASP A 301 -4.36 28.08 -0.60
CA ASP A 301 -3.28 28.68 0.17
C ASP A 301 -1.95 28.65 -0.60
N GLU A 302 -1.02 29.49 -0.17
CA GLU A 302 0.36 29.42 -0.66
C GLU A 302 1.04 28.17 -0.11
N ILE A 303 1.36 27.22 -1.00
CA ILE A 303 2.04 25.99 -0.60
C ILE A 303 3.51 26.29 -0.40
N VAL A 304 3.99 26.17 0.85
CA VAL A 304 5.43 26.15 1.16
C VAL A 304 5.86 24.69 1.32
N VAL A 305 6.41 24.11 0.25
CA VAL A 305 6.94 22.73 0.21
C VAL A 305 8.35 22.68 0.77
#